data_AF-A0A9P8LDZ6-F1
#
_entry.id   AF-A0A9P8LDZ6-F1
#
_cell.length_a   1.000
_cell.length_b   1.000
_cell.length_c   1.000
_cell.angle_alpha   90.00
_cell.angle_beta   90.00
_cell.angle_gamma   90.00
#
_symmetry.space_group_name_H-M   'P 1'
#
loop_
_entity.id
_entity.type
_entity.pdbx_description
1 polymer ?
#
loop_
_entity_poly.entity_id
_entity_poly.type
_entity_poly.pdbx_seq_one_letter_code
_entity_poly.pdbx_strand_id
1 'polypeptide(L)'
;MADQMHYLPWTWTIISEDPTIAKCPSPKAILGTYAGINAAVSGLSLVFGHRWVVNKLTCGLMGHYGSRSWKWAWIIPLALQIGAAFAVATLIKRTTHYKADVPLYELSFLLLARPRLSYIFLANASFLSFMEYTEQAKSTQRELSDEEKARRTAWTSSANCTAIAEVLLQSFSFYVFGRIVHFASRHGYYPGGKNYHHVPGWARLMYAGALAYLILTSISFSFVLPGFIADYGNARKDKPDSEGMESWPSDYDEREVFFAYFCYAFLFILSWWTIWLFWTGFVHTAGDQ
;
A
#
# COMPACT_ATOMS: atom_id res chain seq x y z
N MET A 1 -26.74 12.24 -19.78
CA MET A 1 -26.29 11.95 -18.40
C MET A 1 -26.33 10.47 -18.05
N ALA A 2 -27.28 9.67 -18.56
CA ALA A 2 -27.25 8.20 -18.44
C ALA A 2 -26.01 7.55 -19.09
N ASP A 3 -25.39 8.20 -20.08
CA ASP A 3 -24.30 7.61 -20.87
C ASP A 3 -23.01 7.30 -20.09
N GLN A 4 -22.77 7.95 -18.94
CA GLN A 4 -21.52 7.76 -18.19
C GLN A 4 -21.48 6.43 -17.42
N MET A 5 -22.63 5.87 -17.04
CA MET A 5 -22.70 4.59 -16.34
C MET A 5 -22.21 3.42 -17.21
N HIS A 6 -22.18 3.58 -18.53
CA HIS A 6 -21.67 2.56 -19.44
C HIS A 6 -20.16 2.30 -19.32
N TYR A 7 -19.41 3.18 -18.64
CA TYR A 7 -17.95 3.05 -18.50
C TYR A 7 -17.50 2.56 -17.13
N LEU A 8 -18.42 2.13 -16.26
CA LEU A 8 -18.08 1.59 -14.94
C LEU A 8 -18.48 0.10 -14.85
N PRO A 9 -17.65 -0.76 -14.23
CA PRO A 9 -17.96 -2.18 -14.08
C PRO A 9 -19.00 -2.49 -12.98
N TRP A 10 -19.52 -1.46 -12.32
CA TRP A 10 -20.46 -1.56 -11.21
C TRP A 10 -21.86 -1.17 -11.69
N THR A 11 -22.86 -1.84 -11.14
CA THR A 11 -24.28 -1.56 -11.43
C THR A 11 -24.91 -0.58 -10.45
N TRP A 12 -24.20 -0.24 -9.37
CA TRP A 12 -24.66 0.69 -8.34
C TRP A 12 -24.14 2.10 -8.61
N THR A 13 -24.82 3.07 -8.02
CA THR A 13 -24.41 4.47 -8.03
C THR A 13 -24.65 5.14 -6.69
N ILE A 14 -23.93 6.23 -6.48
CA ILE A 14 -24.22 7.16 -5.41
C ILE A 14 -24.70 8.41 -6.14
N ILE A 15 -25.88 8.90 -5.79
CA ILE A 15 -26.42 10.13 -6.38
C ILE A 15 -27.08 10.94 -5.27
N SER A 16 -26.99 12.26 -5.37
CA SER A 16 -27.78 13.14 -4.53
C SER A 16 -29.27 12.97 -4.83
N GLU A 17 -30.10 12.86 -3.80
CA GLU A 17 -31.56 12.85 -3.93
C GLU A 17 -32.08 14.20 -4.44
N ASP A 18 -31.43 15.29 -4.01
CA ASP A 18 -31.71 16.65 -4.45
C ASP A 18 -30.38 17.42 -4.63
N PRO A 19 -29.95 17.65 -5.89
CA PRO A 19 -28.71 18.38 -6.19
C PRO A 19 -28.67 19.83 -5.68
N THR A 20 -29.83 20.40 -5.30
CA THR A 20 -29.92 21.74 -4.73
C THR A 20 -29.63 21.76 -3.23
N ILE A 21 -29.88 20.66 -2.53
CA ILE A 21 -29.67 20.51 -1.08
C ILE A 21 -28.27 19.95 -0.79
N ALA A 22 -27.89 18.88 -1.50
CA ALA A 22 -26.62 18.19 -1.30
C ALA A 22 -25.88 18.06 -2.63
N LYS A 23 -24.72 18.70 -2.76
CA LYS A 23 -23.89 18.62 -3.96
C LYS A 23 -22.78 17.59 -3.76
N CYS A 24 -22.57 16.71 -4.72
CA CYS A 24 -21.44 15.77 -4.68
C CYS A 24 -20.11 16.53 -4.65
N PRO A 25 -19.11 16.06 -3.89
CA PRO A 25 -17.82 16.70 -3.84
C PRO A 25 -17.13 16.60 -5.20
N SER A 26 -16.54 17.70 -5.66
CA SER A 26 -15.81 17.71 -6.93
C SER A 26 -14.66 16.69 -6.93
N PRO A 27 -14.24 16.16 -8.10
CA PRO A 27 -13.10 15.24 -8.21
C PRO A 27 -11.83 15.73 -7.52
N LYS A 28 -11.55 17.04 -7.60
CA LYS A 28 -10.39 17.66 -6.95
C LYS A 28 -10.48 17.60 -5.41
N ALA A 29 -11.67 17.79 -4.85
CA ALA A 29 -11.89 17.71 -3.41
C ALA A 29 -11.71 16.27 -2.90
N ILE A 30 -12.22 15.27 -3.63
CA ILE A 30 -12.06 13.85 -3.30
C ILE A 30 -10.57 13.46 -3.33
N LEU A 31 -9.88 13.74 -4.45
CA LEU A 31 -8.46 13.41 -4.62
C LEU A 31 -7.58 14.17 -3.63
N GLY A 32 -7.88 15.45 -3.38
CA GLY A 32 -7.18 16.27 -2.38
C GLY A 32 -7.33 15.72 -0.97
N THR A 33 -8.54 15.26 -0.60
CA THR A 33 -8.79 14.60 0.69
C THR A 33 -8.00 13.31 0.82
N TYR A 34 -7.94 12.50 -0.24
CA TYR A 34 -7.13 11.28 -0.25
C TYR A 34 -5.63 11.57 -0.11
N ALA A 35 -5.13 12.61 -0.78
CA ALA A 35 -3.72 13.02 -0.65
C ALA A 35 -3.41 13.51 0.76
N GLY A 36 -4.28 14.36 1.33
CA GLY A 36 -4.13 14.89 2.68
C GLY A 36 -4.15 13.80 3.75
N ILE A 37 -5.11 12.87 3.70
CA ILE A 37 -5.19 11.74 4.63
C ILE A 37 -3.94 10.85 4.50
N ASN A 38 -3.50 10.56 3.27
CA ASN A 38 -2.29 9.76 3.06
C ASN A 38 -1.04 10.42 3.65
N ALA A 39 -0.87 11.72 3.46
CA ALA A 39 0.24 12.47 4.04
C ALA A 39 0.19 12.44 5.57
N ALA A 40 -0.99 12.69 6.15
CA ALA A 40 -1.19 12.65 7.60
C ALA A 40 -0.89 11.26 8.18
N VAL A 41 -1.48 10.20 7.63
CA VAL A 41 -1.25 8.82 8.08
C VAL A 41 0.21 8.40 7.90
N SER A 42 0.89 8.87 6.85
CA SER A 42 2.32 8.59 6.65
C SER A 42 3.18 9.26 7.71
N GLY A 43 2.91 10.53 8.04
CA GLY A 43 3.59 11.22 9.15
C GLY A 43 3.35 10.53 10.49
N LEU A 44 2.10 10.17 10.78
CA LEU A 44 1.75 9.40 11.99
C LEU A 44 2.45 8.04 12.01
N SER A 45 2.58 7.37 10.86
CA SER A 45 3.27 6.08 10.78
C SER A 45 4.75 6.17 11.11
N LEU A 46 5.43 7.28 10.79
CA LEU A 46 6.83 7.47 11.20
C LEU A 46 6.95 7.62 12.73
N VAL A 47 6.03 8.35 13.36
CA VAL A 47 6.02 8.53 14.82
C VAL A 47 5.65 7.24 15.53
N PHE A 48 4.49 6.66 15.20
CA PHE A 48 3.98 5.46 15.85
C PHE A 48 4.65 4.17 15.38
N GLY A 49 5.38 4.20 14.27
CA GLY A 49 6.21 3.09 13.81
C GLY A 49 7.56 3.03 14.49
N HIS A 50 7.97 4.09 15.21
CA HIS A 50 9.23 4.10 15.93
C HIS A 50 9.16 3.17 17.16
N ARG A 51 10.13 2.25 17.27
CA ARG A 51 10.19 1.21 18.30
C ARG A 51 10.02 1.73 19.73
N TRP A 52 10.70 2.81 20.11
CA TRP A 52 10.56 3.44 21.44
C TRP A 52 9.13 3.92 21.74
N VAL A 53 8.45 4.52 20.74
CA VAL A 53 7.06 4.98 20.90
C VAL A 53 6.13 3.79 21.09
N VAL A 54 6.29 2.76 20.26
CA VAL A 54 5.53 1.49 20.39
C VAL A 54 5.75 0.87 21.76
N ASN A 55 6.99 0.82 22.24
CA ASN A 55 7.31 0.24 23.54
C ASN A 55 6.62 0.97 24.68
N LYS A 56 6.63 2.31 24.65
CA LYS A 56 5.96 3.12 25.66
C LYS A 56 4.43 2.98 25.61
N LEU A 57 3.84 3.02 24.42
CA LEU A 57 2.38 2.88 24.25
C LEU A 57 1.87 1.50 24.63
N THR A 58 2.68 0.47 24.42
CA THR A 58 2.33 -0.92 24.75
C THR A 58 2.83 -1.36 26.12
N CYS A 59 3.33 -0.43 26.94
CA CYS A 59 3.86 -0.70 28.28
C CYS A 59 4.89 -1.85 28.31
N GLY A 60 5.73 -1.93 27.28
CA GLY A 60 6.72 -3.00 27.15
C GLY A 60 6.20 -4.30 26.54
N LEU A 61 4.96 -4.38 26.08
CA LEU A 61 4.49 -5.60 25.41
C LEU A 61 5.09 -5.75 24.00
N MET A 62 5.23 -4.65 23.27
CA MET A 62 5.82 -4.59 21.93
C MET A 62 7.02 -3.64 21.89
N GLY A 63 7.76 -3.65 20.78
CA GLY A 63 8.84 -2.67 20.57
C GLY A 63 10.09 -2.89 21.42
N HIS A 64 10.27 -4.06 22.05
CA HIS A 64 11.57 -4.41 22.61
C HIS A 64 12.56 -4.82 21.53
N TYR A 65 13.84 -4.54 21.76
CA TYR A 65 14.92 -5.08 20.93
C TYR A 65 14.89 -6.62 20.97
N GLY A 66 15.12 -7.25 19.82
CA GLY A 66 15.03 -8.72 19.68
C GLY A 66 13.63 -9.32 19.80
N SER A 67 12.58 -8.53 20.10
CA SER A 67 11.22 -9.05 20.22
C SER A 67 10.74 -9.66 18.91
N ARG A 68 10.06 -10.81 19.00
CA ARG A 68 9.40 -11.49 17.88
C ARG A 68 7.98 -10.98 17.64
N SER A 69 7.52 -9.96 18.36
CA SER A 69 6.14 -9.47 18.28
C SER A 69 5.76 -8.96 16.89
N TRP A 70 6.73 -8.46 16.13
CA TRP A 70 6.52 -7.99 14.75
C TRP A 70 6.00 -9.10 13.81
N LYS A 71 6.24 -10.38 14.12
CA LYS A 71 5.79 -11.51 13.28
C LYS A 71 4.28 -11.67 13.23
N TRP A 72 3.56 -11.14 14.22
CA TRP A 72 2.09 -11.16 14.28
C TRP A 72 1.47 -9.77 14.34
N ALA A 73 2.27 -8.73 14.65
CA ALA A 73 1.78 -7.36 14.72
C ALA A 73 1.24 -6.81 13.39
N TRP A 74 1.56 -7.42 12.23
CA TRP A 74 0.98 -7.08 10.92
C TRP A 74 -0.54 -7.24 10.86
N ILE A 75 -1.14 -8.03 11.75
CA ILE A 75 -2.60 -8.18 11.85
C ILE A 75 -3.24 -6.83 12.20
N ILE A 76 -2.58 -6.02 13.03
CA ILE A 76 -3.09 -4.72 13.47
C ILE A 76 -3.27 -3.74 12.30
N PRO A 77 -2.23 -3.39 11.51
CA PRO A 77 -2.41 -2.49 10.37
C PRO A 77 -3.36 -3.09 9.32
N LEU A 78 -3.35 -4.40 9.09
CA LEU A 78 -4.32 -5.04 8.19
C LEU A 78 -5.77 -4.83 8.64
N ALA A 79 -6.08 -5.15 9.90
CA ALA A 79 -7.41 -5.01 10.48
C ALA A 79 -7.85 -3.55 10.52
N LEU A 80 -6.96 -2.62 10.86
CA LEU A 80 -7.25 -1.18 10.85
C LEU A 80 -7.59 -0.68 9.44
N GLN A 81 -6.87 -1.12 8.41
CA GLN A 81 -7.16 -0.72 7.02
C GLN A 81 -8.50 -1.28 6.53
N ILE A 82 -8.79 -2.55 6.81
CA ILE A 82 -10.08 -3.18 6.49
C ILE A 82 -11.23 -2.49 7.24
N GLY A 83 -11.08 -2.30 8.55
CA GLY A 83 -12.06 -1.64 9.40
C GLY A 83 -12.32 -0.20 8.96
N ALA A 84 -11.27 0.56 8.63
CA ALA A 84 -11.40 1.93 8.14
C ALA A 84 -12.13 1.99 6.79
N ALA A 85 -11.83 1.09 5.85
CA ALA A 85 -12.53 1.01 4.57
C ALA A 85 -14.03 0.71 4.77
N PHE A 86 -14.35 -0.24 5.65
CA PHE A 86 -15.73 -0.59 5.96
C PHE A 86 -16.48 0.53 6.68
N ALA A 87 -15.82 1.22 7.62
CA ALA A 87 -16.38 2.37 8.32
C ALA A 87 -16.69 3.51 7.34
N VAL A 88 -15.76 3.83 6.43
CA VAL A 88 -15.98 4.85 5.39
C VAL A 88 -17.12 4.45 4.45
N ALA A 89 -17.18 3.18 4.00
CA ALA A 89 -18.29 2.68 3.19
C ALA A 89 -19.65 2.80 3.91
N THR A 90 -19.67 2.51 5.21
CA THR A 90 -20.87 2.63 6.05
C THR A 90 -21.29 4.09 6.22
N LEU A 91 -20.34 5.00 6.42
CA LEU A 91 -20.62 6.44 6.49
C LEU A 91 -21.22 6.93 5.17
N ILE A 92 -20.59 6.61 4.03
CA ILE A 92 -21.09 6.97 2.70
C ILE A 92 -22.54 6.51 2.54
N LYS A 93 -22.85 5.25 2.87
CA LYS A 93 -24.19 4.68 2.74
C LYS A 93 -25.24 5.30 3.68
N ARG A 94 -24.81 5.84 4.83
CA ARG A 94 -25.69 6.46 5.83
C ARG A 94 -25.82 7.98 5.69
N THR A 95 -25.09 8.60 4.78
CA THR A 95 -25.19 10.05 4.53
C THR A 95 -26.61 10.39 4.07
N THR A 96 -27.28 11.29 4.78
CA THR A 96 -28.62 11.76 4.41
C THR A 96 -28.58 12.53 3.10
N HIS A 97 -29.67 12.50 2.32
CA HIS A 97 -29.79 13.15 1.00
C HIS A 97 -28.99 12.51 -0.13
N TYR A 98 -28.42 11.32 0.09
CA TYR A 98 -27.80 10.52 -0.96
C TYR A 98 -28.49 9.16 -1.09
N LYS A 99 -28.87 8.81 -2.31
CA LYS A 99 -29.32 7.46 -2.65
C LYS A 99 -28.10 6.63 -3.00
N ALA A 100 -27.77 5.66 -2.14
CA ALA A 100 -26.65 4.76 -2.31
C ALA A 100 -27.14 3.30 -2.33
N ASP A 101 -27.39 2.76 -3.53
CA ASP A 101 -27.81 1.36 -3.75
C ASP A 101 -26.62 0.38 -3.75
N VAL A 102 -25.46 0.84 -3.31
CA VAL A 102 -24.21 0.08 -3.28
C VAL A 102 -24.20 -1.01 -2.19
N PRO A 103 -23.78 -2.25 -2.53
CA PRO A 103 -23.41 -3.25 -1.54
C PRO A 103 -22.18 -2.81 -0.74
N LEU A 104 -22.25 -2.87 0.59
CA LEU A 104 -21.18 -2.37 1.47
C LEU A 104 -19.82 -3.01 1.18
N TYR A 105 -19.79 -4.29 0.84
CA TYR A 105 -18.54 -5.01 0.57
C TYR A 105 -17.87 -4.56 -0.74
N GLU A 106 -18.65 -4.22 -1.77
CA GLU A 106 -18.07 -3.73 -3.04
C GLU A 106 -17.43 -2.35 -2.86
N LEU A 107 -18.11 -1.44 -2.17
CA LEU A 107 -17.56 -0.13 -1.84
C LEU A 107 -16.33 -0.25 -0.93
N SER A 108 -16.37 -1.16 0.06
CA SER A 108 -15.23 -1.41 0.94
C SER A 108 -14.01 -1.93 0.16
N PHE A 109 -14.19 -2.88 -0.76
CA PHE A 109 -13.11 -3.40 -1.60
C PHE A 109 -12.54 -2.32 -2.52
N LEU A 110 -13.40 -1.49 -3.12
CA LEU A 110 -12.95 -0.34 -3.88
C LEU A 110 -12.09 0.59 -3.00
N LEU A 111 -12.53 0.90 -1.78
CA LEU A 111 -11.78 1.74 -0.84
C LEU A 111 -10.47 1.10 -0.34
N LEU A 112 -10.35 -0.23 -0.36
CA LEU A 112 -9.10 -0.95 -0.07
C LEU A 112 -8.09 -0.87 -1.21
N ALA A 113 -8.55 -0.62 -2.45
CA ALA A 113 -7.70 -0.37 -3.61
C ALA A 113 -7.16 1.07 -3.70
N ARG A 114 -7.31 1.87 -2.62
CA ARG A 114 -6.76 3.23 -2.54
C ARG A 114 -5.24 3.23 -2.42
N PRO A 115 -4.56 4.27 -2.94
CA PRO A 115 -3.12 4.41 -2.76
C PRO A 115 -2.83 4.65 -1.28
N ARG A 116 -1.84 3.92 -0.74
CA ARG A 116 -1.36 4.05 0.64
C ARG A 116 0.12 4.41 0.62
N LEU A 117 0.51 5.46 1.35
CA LEU A 117 1.91 5.92 1.39
C LEU A 117 2.70 5.41 2.60
N SER A 118 2.03 5.08 3.69
CA SER A 118 2.68 4.80 4.99
C SER A 118 3.79 3.75 4.93
N TYR A 119 3.59 2.66 4.18
CA TYR A 119 4.60 1.60 4.06
C TYR A 119 5.87 2.07 3.33
N ILE A 120 5.77 2.97 2.35
CA ILE A 120 6.91 3.53 1.63
C ILE A 120 7.75 4.37 2.58
N PHE A 121 7.11 5.22 3.39
CA PHE A 121 7.81 6.05 4.37
C PHE A 121 8.50 5.21 5.44
N LEU A 122 7.83 4.17 5.96
CA LEU A 122 8.42 3.25 6.92
C LEU A 122 9.58 2.45 6.33
N ALA A 123 9.46 1.97 5.10
CA ALA A 123 10.54 1.26 4.40
C ALA A 123 11.76 2.16 4.21
N ASN A 124 11.56 3.41 3.75
CA ASN A 124 12.64 4.37 3.60
C ASN A 124 13.28 4.73 4.95
N ALA A 125 12.49 4.98 6.00
CA ALA A 125 13.03 5.24 7.34
C ALA A 125 13.85 4.05 7.87
N SER A 126 13.36 2.82 7.67
CA SER A 126 14.10 1.61 8.03
C SER A 126 15.40 1.48 7.23
N PHE A 127 15.36 1.75 5.92
CA PHE A 127 16.54 1.66 5.05
C PHE A 127 17.59 2.71 5.41
N LEU A 128 17.20 3.97 5.64
CA LEU A 128 18.11 5.03 6.07
C LEU A 128 18.78 4.70 7.41
N SER A 129 18.01 4.17 8.37
CA SER A 129 18.56 3.77 9.66
C SER A 129 19.52 2.59 9.55
N PHE A 130 19.29 1.68 8.60
CA PHE A 130 20.18 0.58 8.28
C PHE A 130 21.50 1.07 7.63
N MET A 131 21.43 2.01 6.69
CA MET A 131 22.62 2.58 6.04
C MET A 131 23.51 3.32 7.04
N GLU A 132 22.92 4.09 7.96
CA GLU A 132 23.68 4.76 9.03
C GLU A 132 24.36 3.74 9.96
N TYR A 133 23.69 2.61 10.23
CA TYR A 133 24.27 1.53 11.02
C TYR A 133 25.50 0.90 10.35
N THR A 134 25.42 0.58 9.06
CA THR A 134 26.51 -0.09 8.34
C THR A 134 27.75 0.80 8.22
N GLU A 135 27.57 2.10 7.97
CA GLU A 135 28.67 3.06 7.91
C GLU A 135 29.41 3.17 9.25
N GLN A 136 28.67 3.27 10.36
CA GLN A 136 29.26 3.40 11.69
C GLN A 136 29.88 2.08 12.20
N ALA A 137 29.34 0.92 11.80
CA ALA A 137 29.94 -0.37 12.11
C ALA A 137 31.30 -0.56 11.42
N LYS A 138 31.48 0.01 10.21
CA LYS A 138 32.77 0.01 9.50
C LYS A 138 33.79 0.93 10.19
N SER A 139 33.36 2.06 10.76
CA SER A 139 34.27 3.03 11.39
C SER A 139 34.67 2.67 12.82
N THR A 140 33.78 2.01 13.55
CA THR A 140 33.98 1.75 14.98
C THR A 140 34.11 0.24 15.19
N GLN A 141 35.32 -0.24 15.46
CA GLN A 141 35.59 -1.65 15.79
C GLN A 141 35.03 -2.07 17.17
N ARG A 142 34.09 -1.29 17.73
CA ARG A 142 33.52 -1.45 19.06
C ARG A 142 32.18 -2.16 18.97
N GLU A 143 31.98 -3.11 19.88
CA GLU A 143 30.68 -3.75 20.07
C GLU A 143 29.64 -2.71 20.53
N LEU A 144 28.61 -2.51 19.72
CA LEU A 144 27.50 -1.60 20.02
C LEU A 144 26.63 -2.18 21.13
N SER A 145 26.19 -1.32 22.06
CA SER A 145 25.22 -1.70 23.08
C SER A 145 23.86 -2.07 22.45
N ASP A 146 23.09 -2.93 23.12
CA ASP A 146 21.75 -3.30 22.63
C ASP A 146 20.81 -2.11 22.49
N GLU A 147 20.98 -1.08 23.32
CA GLU A 147 20.22 0.17 23.22
C GLU A 147 20.54 0.94 21.93
N GLU A 148 21.82 1.01 21.55
CA GLU A 148 22.24 1.63 20.29
C GLU A 148 21.73 0.83 19.08
N LYS A 149 21.82 -0.51 19.12
CA LYS A 149 21.24 -1.38 18.08
C LYS A 149 19.73 -1.19 17.97
N ALA A 150 19.03 -1.03 19.10
CA ALA A 150 17.60 -0.79 19.13
C ALA A 150 17.21 0.55 18.51
N ARG A 151 17.99 1.60 18.77
CA ARG A 151 17.79 2.94 18.21
C ARG A 151 18.02 2.98 16.70
N ARG A 152 19.04 2.28 16.21
CA ARG A 152 19.37 2.22 14.77
C ARG A 152 18.45 1.30 13.95
N THR A 153 17.68 0.44 14.59
CA THR A 153 16.66 -0.41 13.94
C THR A 153 15.25 -0.01 14.33
N ALA A 154 15.04 1.28 14.60
CA ALA A 154 13.82 1.79 15.21
C ALA A 154 12.55 1.54 14.38
N TRP A 155 12.62 1.52 13.04
CA TRP A 155 11.45 1.34 12.18
C TRP A 155 11.36 -0.03 11.50
N THR A 156 12.40 -0.87 11.59
CA THR A 156 12.49 -2.13 10.83
C THR A 156 11.33 -3.07 11.14
N SER A 157 10.96 -3.21 12.42
CA SER A 157 9.81 -4.04 12.81
C SER A 157 8.51 -3.54 12.20
N SER A 158 8.26 -2.24 12.25
CA SER A 158 7.03 -1.61 11.73
C SER A 158 6.96 -1.64 10.21
N ALA A 159 8.11 -1.43 9.54
CA ALA A 159 8.24 -1.56 8.10
C ALA A 159 7.88 -2.98 7.64
N ASN A 160 8.45 -4.01 8.29
CA ASN A 160 8.15 -5.41 7.97
C ASN A 160 6.68 -5.76 8.23
N CYS A 161 6.11 -5.31 9.35
CA CYS A 161 4.69 -5.54 9.65
C CYS A 161 3.77 -4.93 8.59
N THR A 162 4.05 -3.68 8.22
CA THR A 162 3.25 -2.95 7.24
C THR A 162 3.42 -3.57 5.85
N ALA A 163 4.63 -4.00 5.48
CA ALA A 163 4.87 -4.69 4.22
C ALA A 163 4.03 -5.96 4.07
N ILE A 164 3.98 -6.81 5.12
CA ILE A 164 3.14 -8.02 5.12
C ILE A 164 1.66 -7.66 4.96
N ALA A 165 1.18 -6.66 5.71
CA ALA A 165 -0.20 -6.20 5.61
C ALA A 165 -0.51 -5.66 4.20
N GLU A 166 0.42 -4.94 3.57
CA GLU A 166 0.25 -4.41 2.22
C GLU A 166 0.20 -5.51 1.15
N VAL A 167 0.99 -6.58 1.26
CA VAL A 167 0.89 -7.74 0.35
C VAL A 167 -0.53 -8.33 0.37
N LEU A 168 -1.12 -8.48 1.57
CA LEU A 168 -2.48 -8.98 1.72
C LEU A 168 -3.51 -7.98 1.19
N LEU A 169 -3.34 -6.68 1.47
CA LEU A 169 -4.23 -5.64 0.97
C LEU A 169 -4.18 -5.51 -0.56
N GLN A 170 -3.01 -5.70 -1.17
CA GLN A 170 -2.83 -5.70 -2.62
C GLN A 170 -3.63 -6.84 -3.28
N SER A 171 -3.86 -7.95 -2.59
CA SER A 171 -4.71 -9.05 -3.11
C SER A 171 -6.16 -8.59 -3.35
N PHE A 172 -6.71 -7.74 -2.48
CA PHE A 172 -8.03 -7.12 -2.70
C PHE A 172 -8.00 -6.14 -3.87
N SER A 173 -6.93 -5.34 -3.97
CA SER A 173 -6.71 -4.44 -5.11
C SER A 173 -6.66 -5.21 -6.43
N PHE A 174 -5.96 -6.35 -6.48
CA PHE A 174 -5.89 -7.21 -7.66
C PHE A 174 -7.27 -7.66 -8.14
N TYR A 175 -8.16 -8.04 -7.22
CA TYR A 175 -9.54 -8.38 -7.58
C TYR A 175 -10.29 -7.20 -8.21
N VAL A 176 -10.20 -6.01 -7.60
CA VAL A 176 -10.87 -4.79 -8.08
C VAL A 176 -10.35 -4.39 -9.47
N PHE A 177 -9.04 -4.26 -9.62
CA PHE A 177 -8.43 -3.90 -10.89
C PHE A 177 -8.63 -4.98 -11.96
N GLY A 178 -8.59 -6.26 -11.58
CA GLY A 178 -8.90 -7.38 -12.48
C GLY A 178 -10.30 -7.29 -13.06
N ARG A 179 -11.31 -6.98 -12.23
CA ARG A 179 -12.69 -6.73 -12.71
C ARG A 179 -12.77 -5.57 -13.70
N ILE A 180 -12.07 -4.47 -13.43
CA ILE A 180 -12.05 -3.28 -14.28
C ILE A 180 -11.40 -3.58 -15.63
N VAL A 181 -10.25 -4.25 -15.64
CA VAL A 181 -9.55 -4.64 -16.87
C VAL A 181 -10.37 -5.64 -17.67
N HIS A 182 -10.98 -6.63 -17.01
CA HIS A 182 -11.86 -7.59 -17.66
C HIS A 182 -13.06 -6.90 -18.32
N PHE A 183 -13.71 -5.98 -17.61
CA PHE A 183 -14.81 -5.18 -18.12
C PHE A 183 -14.39 -4.38 -19.36
N ALA A 184 -13.28 -3.64 -19.28
CA ALA A 184 -12.77 -2.84 -20.39
C ALA A 184 -12.40 -3.68 -21.60
N SER A 185 -11.79 -4.85 -21.39
CA SER A 185 -11.45 -5.81 -22.43
C SER A 185 -12.69 -6.33 -23.15
N ARG A 186 -13.72 -6.77 -22.40
CA ARG A 186 -14.98 -7.30 -22.95
C ARG A 186 -15.74 -6.28 -23.80
N HIS A 187 -15.63 -5.00 -23.48
CA HIS A 187 -16.28 -3.91 -24.23
C HIS A 187 -15.40 -3.28 -25.31
N GLY A 188 -14.16 -3.76 -25.51
CA GLY A 188 -13.26 -3.22 -26.53
C GLY A 188 -12.82 -1.78 -26.25
N TYR A 189 -12.59 -1.44 -24.97
CA TYR A 189 -12.18 -0.12 -24.51
C TYR A 189 -10.66 0.10 -24.47
N TYR A 190 -9.87 -0.89 -24.87
CA TYR A 190 -8.41 -0.78 -25.05
C TYR A 190 -8.03 -0.49 -26.51
N PRO A 191 -6.81 0.02 -26.78
CA PRO A 191 -6.33 0.25 -28.15
C PRO A 191 -6.48 -1.00 -29.03
N GLY A 192 -7.05 -0.80 -30.23
CA GLY A 192 -7.41 -1.89 -31.16
C GLY A 192 -8.83 -2.45 -30.98
N GLY A 193 -9.52 -2.11 -29.88
CA GLY A 193 -10.92 -2.45 -29.69
C GLY A 193 -11.88 -1.56 -30.50
N LYS A 194 -13.01 -2.13 -30.96
CA LYS A 194 -14.01 -1.44 -31.79
C LYS A 194 -14.55 -0.15 -31.15
N ASN A 195 -14.63 -0.12 -29.83
CA ASN A 195 -15.24 0.99 -29.09
C ASN A 195 -14.22 1.99 -28.54
N TYR A 196 -12.92 1.77 -28.71
CA TYR A 196 -11.85 2.55 -28.07
C TYR A 196 -11.98 4.06 -28.29
N HIS A 197 -12.28 4.48 -29.53
CA HIS A 197 -12.40 5.89 -29.90
C HIS A 197 -13.64 6.58 -29.30
N HIS A 198 -14.63 5.81 -28.86
CA HIS A 198 -15.83 6.32 -28.19
C HIS A 198 -15.68 6.40 -26.67
N VAL A 199 -14.55 5.97 -26.10
CA VAL A 199 -14.30 6.01 -24.65
C VAL A 199 -13.76 7.39 -24.25
N PRO A 200 -14.42 8.09 -23.30
CA PRO A 200 -13.93 9.35 -22.77
C PRO A 200 -12.49 9.26 -22.26
N GLY A 201 -11.74 10.36 -22.34
CA GLY A 201 -10.33 10.41 -21.94
C GLY A 201 -10.10 9.95 -20.50
N TRP A 202 -10.95 10.36 -19.56
CA TRP A 202 -10.86 9.96 -18.15
C TRP A 202 -11.13 8.47 -17.91
N ALA A 203 -12.07 7.88 -18.64
CA ALA A 203 -12.34 6.44 -18.57
C ALA A 203 -11.15 5.64 -19.15
N ARG A 204 -10.53 6.13 -20.24
CA ARG A 204 -9.28 5.54 -20.76
C ARG A 204 -8.15 5.61 -19.73
N LEU A 205 -8.01 6.73 -19.02
CA LEU A 205 -7.02 6.87 -17.94
C LEU A 205 -7.27 5.88 -16.80
N MET A 206 -8.53 5.68 -16.40
CA MET A 206 -8.93 4.69 -15.42
C MET A 206 -8.51 3.28 -15.83
N TYR A 207 -8.87 2.86 -17.05
CA TYR A 207 -8.54 1.52 -17.57
C TYR A 207 -7.04 1.30 -17.77
N ALA A 208 -6.32 2.33 -18.21
CA ALA A 208 -4.87 2.29 -18.37
C ALA A 208 -4.17 2.15 -17.01
N GLY A 209 -4.59 2.94 -16.01
CA GLY A 209 -4.08 2.83 -14.63
C GLY A 209 -4.31 1.44 -14.04
N ALA A 210 -5.52 0.89 -14.19
CA ALA A 210 -5.85 -0.45 -13.72
C ALA A 210 -5.00 -1.55 -14.41
N LEU A 211 -4.81 -1.47 -15.73
CA LEU A 211 -3.99 -2.42 -16.48
C LEU A 211 -2.51 -2.33 -16.09
N ALA A 212 -1.97 -1.11 -16.03
CA ALA A 212 -0.59 -0.87 -15.65
C ALA A 212 -0.32 -1.36 -14.21
N TYR A 213 -1.26 -1.14 -13.28
CA TYR A 213 -1.17 -1.67 -11.93
C TYR A 213 -1.05 -3.20 -11.91
N LEU A 214 -1.93 -3.92 -12.64
CA LEU A 214 -1.88 -5.38 -12.68
C LEU A 214 -0.56 -5.89 -13.23
N ILE A 215 -0.05 -5.30 -14.31
CA ILE A 215 1.23 -5.69 -14.92
C ILE A 215 2.38 -5.46 -13.93
N LEU A 216 2.52 -4.22 -13.43
CA LEU A 216 3.63 -3.84 -12.55
C LEU A 216 3.61 -4.62 -11.23
N THR A 217 2.43 -4.83 -10.65
CA THR A 217 2.33 -5.55 -9.38
C THR A 217 2.53 -7.05 -9.57
N SER A 218 2.13 -7.62 -10.72
CA SER A 218 2.42 -9.04 -11.04
C SER A 218 3.93 -9.26 -11.22
N ILE A 219 4.61 -8.34 -11.90
CA ILE A 219 6.08 -8.33 -12.01
C ILE A 219 6.68 -8.22 -10.61
N SER A 220 6.25 -7.24 -9.82
CA SER A 220 6.74 -7.02 -8.45
C SER A 220 6.57 -8.28 -7.60
N PHE A 221 5.41 -8.93 -7.60
CA PHE A 221 5.22 -10.16 -6.84
C PHE A 221 6.09 -11.32 -7.31
N SER A 222 6.30 -11.45 -8.62
CA SER A 222 7.13 -12.51 -9.18
C SER A 222 8.60 -12.40 -8.75
N PHE A 223 9.11 -11.18 -8.57
CA PHE A 223 10.50 -10.95 -8.16
C PHE A 223 10.68 -10.74 -6.64
N VAL A 224 9.73 -10.11 -5.95
CA VAL A 224 9.84 -9.73 -4.53
C VAL A 224 9.48 -10.89 -3.61
N LEU A 225 8.41 -11.61 -3.92
CA LEU A 225 7.88 -12.64 -3.03
C LEU A 225 8.89 -13.79 -2.82
N PRO A 226 9.61 -14.29 -3.86
CA PRO A 226 10.63 -15.31 -3.66
C PRO A 226 11.80 -14.84 -2.78
N GLY A 227 12.29 -13.60 -3.00
CA GLY A 227 13.36 -13.02 -2.18
C GLY A 227 12.95 -12.89 -0.72
N PHE A 228 11.74 -12.35 -0.48
CA PHE A 228 11.20 -12.23 0.87
C PHE A 228 11.02 -13.60 1.55
N ILE A 229 10.53 -14.62 0.83
CA ILE A 229 10.37 -15.98 1.35
C ILE A 229 11.74 -16.61 1.66
N ALA A 230 12.72 -16.43 0.78
CA ALA A 230 14.07 -16.95 0.98
C ALA A 230 14.71 -16.35 2.22
N ASP A 231 14.67 -15.02 2.37
CA ASP A 231 15.21 -14.31 3.54
C ASP A 231 14.50 -14.74 4.83
N TYR A 232 13.17 -14.83 4.80
CA TYR A 232 12.38 -15.24 5.96
C TYR A 232 12.63 -16.71 6.35
N GLY A 233 12.85 -17.57 5.36
CA GLY A 233 13.16 -18.97 5.53
C GLY A 233 14.56 -19.19 6.11
N ASN A 234 15.54 -18.42 5.65
CA ASN A 234 16.93 -18.51 6.11
C ASN A 234 17.09 -17.96 7.53
N ALA A 235 16.43 -16.83 7.86
CA ALA A 235 16.39 -16.28 9.23
C ALA A 235 15.78 -17.23 10.28
N ARG A 236 15.12 -18.33 9.85
CA ARG A 236 14.60 -19.37 10.74
C ARG A 236 15.63 -20.46 11.06
N LYS A 237 16.63 -20.66 10.20
CA LYS A 237 17.64 -21.71 10.33
C LYS A 237 18.82 -21.29 11.21
N ASP A 238 19.11 -19.99 11.28
CA ASP A 238 20.11 -19.44 12.17
C ASP A 238 19.56 -19.34 13.60
N LYS A 239 19.38 -20.49 14.25
CA LYS A 239 19.50 -20.55 15.70
C LYS A 239 21.00 -20.41 16.00
N PRO A 240 21.41 -19.39 16.77
CA PRO A 240 22.78 -19.33 17.24
C PRO A 240 22.98 -20.46 18.24
N ASP A 241 23.52 -21.58 17.78
CA ASP A 241 24.27 -22.45 18.66
C ASP A 241 25.48 -21.62 19.11
N SER A 242 25.58 -21.44 20.41
CA SER A 242 26.12 -20.26 21.11
C SER A 242 27.63 -20.05 21.07
N GLU A 243 28.38 -20.57 20.09
CA GLU A 243 29.85 -20.58 20.17
C GLU A 243 30.64 -20.14 18.93
N GLY A 244 29.99 -19.61 17.89
CA GLY A 244 30.73 -19.03 16.77
C GLY A 244 29.90 -18.02 16.01
N MET A 245 30.19 -16.74 16.21
CA MET A 245 29.75 -15.69 15.29
C MET A 245 30.54 -15.86 13.99
N GLU A 246 30.18 -16.87 13.20
CA GLU A 246 30.68 -17.03 11.83
C GLU A 246 30.35 -15.73 11.10
N SER A 247 31.41 -15.08 10.62
CA SER A 247 31.36 -13.89 9.81
C SER A 247 30.33 -14.10 8.71
N TRP A 248 29.36 -13.18 8.60
CA TRP A 248 28.45 -13.09 7.46
C TRP A 248 29.25 -13.32 6.16
N PRO A 249 28.72 -14.09 5.18
CA PRO A 249 29.42 -14.38 3.95
C PRO A 249 29.91 -13.07 3.34
N SER A 250 31.23 -12.82 3.37
CA SER A 250 31.81 -11.54 2.96
C SER A 250 31.77 -11.30 1.45
N ASP A 251 31.14 -12.22 0.72
CA ASP A 251 31.15 -12.30 -0.74
C ASP A 251 29.80 -11.89 -1.37
N TYR A 252 28.83 -11.45 -0.55
CA TYR A 252 27.67 -10.76 -1.11
C TYR A 252 28.11 -9.39 -1.63
N ASP A 253 28.11 -9.21 -2.96
CA ASP A 253 28.37 -7.91 -3.57
C ASP A 253 27.28 -6.93 -3.11
N GLU A 254 27.65 -5.99 -2.24
CA GLU A 254 26.77 -4.94 -1.73
C GLU A 254 26.04 -4.22 -2.89
N ARG A 255 26.65 -4.17 -4.09
CA ARG A 255 26.05 -3.59 -5.30
C ARG A 255 24.85 -4.36 -5.80
N GLU A 256 24.87 -5.69 -5.76
CA GLU A 256 23.76 -6.52 -6.24
C GLU A 256 22.54 -6.36 -5.34
N VAL A 257 22.74 -6.38 -4.02
CA VAL A 257 21.67 -6.16 -3.02
C VAL A 257 21.08 -4.76 -3.15
N PHE A 258 21.94 -3.74 -3.30
CA PHE A 258 21.50 -2.37 -3.50
C PHE A 258 20.70 -2.21 -4.80
N PHE A 259 21.20 -2.76 -5.91
CA PHE A 259 20.51 -2.70 -7.20
C PHE A 259 19.16 -3.40 -7.16
N ALA A 260 19.08 -4.58 -6.55
CA ALA A 260 17.81 -5.28 -6.35
C ALA A 260 16.83 -4.44 -5.53
N TYR A 261 17.26 -3.89 -4.39
CA TYR A 261 16.43 -3.01 -3.56
C TYR A 261 15.95 -1.77 -4.33
N PHE A 262 16.83 -1.15 -5.13
CA PHE A 262 16.47 -0.01 -5.97
C PHE A 262 15.42 -0.38 -7.02
N CYS A 263 15.60 -1.48 -7.74
CA CYS A 263 14.62 -1.98 -8.70
C CYS A 263 13.27 -2.28 -8.03
N TYR A 264 13.29 -2.88 -6.84
CA TYR A 264 12.08 -3.13 -6.07
C TYR A 264 11.38 -1.83 -5.66
N ALA A 265 12.11 -0.90 -5.05
CA ALA A 265 11.57 0.40 -4.65
C ALA A 265 10.97 1.14 -5.86
N PHE A 266 11.66 1.12 -6.99
CA PHE A 266 11.19 1.72 -8.23
C PHE A 266 9.90 1.09 -8.75
N LEU A 267 9.84 -0.24 -8.85
CA LEU A 267 8.63 -0.95 -9.29
C LEU A 267 7.44 -0.71 -8.35
N PHE A 268 7.68 -0.70 -7.04
CA PHE A 268 6.65 -0.37 -6.06
C PHE A 268 6.17 1.06 -6.20
N ILE A 269 7.06 2.04 -6.36
CA ILE A 269 6.69 3.44 -6.59
C ILE A 269 5.87 3.57 -7.88
N LEU A 270 6.28 2.91 -8.97
CA LEU A 270 5.51 2.90 -10.22
C LEU A 270 4.12 2.29 -10.03
N SER A 271 4.02 1.14 -9.35
CA SER A 271 2.73 0.51 -9.04
C SER A 271 1.83 1.46 -8.23
N TRP A 272 2.41 2.17 -7.25
CA TRP A 272 1.70 3.17 -6.45
C TRP A 272 1.21 4.35 -7.30
N TRP A 273 2.02 4.84 -8.25
CA TRP A 273 1.60 5.87 -9.21
C TRP A 273 0.45 5.41 -10.10
N THR A 274 0.45 4.15 -10.56
CA THR A 274 -0.65 3.63 -11.39
C THR A 274 -1.98 3.57 -10.66
N ILE A 275 -1.97 3.34 -9.34
CA ILE A 275 -3.18 3.45 -8.50
C ILE A 275 -3.71 4.89 -8.54
N TRP A 276 -2.85 5.91 -8.43
CA TRP A 276 -3.29 7.31 -8.54
C TRP A 276 -3.84 7.65 -9.92
N LEU A 277 -3.23 7.15 -10.99
CA LEU A 277 -3.75 7.31 -12.34
C LEU A 277 -5.15 6.70 -12.46
N PHE A 278 -5.34 5.49 -11.93
CA PHE A 278 -6.65 4.87 -11.87
C PHE A 278 -7.65 5.74 -11.11
N TRP A 279 -7.35 6.15 -9.88
CA TRP A 279 -8.29 6.92 -9.06
C TRP A 279 -8.61 8.28 -9.68
N THR A 280 -7.62 8.92 -10.31
CA THR A 280 -7.85 10.16 -11.06
C THR A 280 -8.84 9.93 -12.19
N GLY A 281 -8.64 8.88 -12.99
CA GLY A 281 -9.57 8.51 -14.06
C GLY A 281 -10.94 8.10 -13.55
N PHE A 282 -11.01 7.28 -12.49
CA PHE A 282 -12.25 6.78 -11.89
C PHE A 282 -13.12 7.91 -11.37
N VAL A 283 -12.57 8.81 -10.55
CA VAL A 283 -13.35 9.90 -9.95
C VAL A 283 -13.87 10.87 -11.02
N HIS A 284 -13.09 11.17 -12.07
CA HIS A 284 -13.57 12.00 -13.18
C HIS A 284 -14.57 11.27 -14.08
N THR A 285 -14.49 9.94 -14.18
CA THR A 285 -15.44 9.12 -14.96
C THR A 285 -16.77 8.96 -14.23
N ALA A 286 -16.73 8.80 -12.90
CA ALA A 286 -17.92 8.80 -12.06
C ALA A 286 -18.64 10.17 -12.09
N GLY A 287 -17.89 11.27 -12.24
CA GLY A 287 -18.43 12.61 -12.35
C GLY A 287 -18.86 13.19 -11.00
N ASP A 288 -19.76 14.18 -11.02
CA ASP A 288 -20.36 14.74 -9.80
C ASP A 288 -21.54 13.87 -9.29
N GLN A 289 -21.42 12.54 -9.43
CA GLN A 289 -22.39 11.54 -8.97
C GLN A 289 -21.80 10.77 -7.79
#